data_AF-A0A453CCL4-F1
#
_entry.id   AF-A0A453CCL4-F1
#
_cell.length_a   1.000
_cell.length_b   1.000
_cell.length_c   1.000
_cell.angle_alpha   90.00
_cell.angle_beta   90.00
_cell.angle_gamma   90.00
#
_symmetry.space_group_name_H-M   'P 1'
#
loop_
_entity.id
_entity.type
_entity.pdbx_description
1 polymer ?
#
loop_
_entity_poly.entity_id
_entity_poly.type
_entity_poly.pdbx_seq_one_letter_code
_entity_poly.pdbx_strand_id
1 'polypeptide(L)'
;MMSSLNALAVLIEKAMSNNTSGSATLNLLHSQAKAMAGDSAVRSLLEKMTDCASAAYLRMLERWVYEGVIDDPYGEFFIAENKSLQKESLTQDYDAKYWQQRYSLKDGIPSFLNNVAATILTTGKYLNVMRECGHNVQVSLSENSKLTSFGSNHQYLECIKSAYDFASGELLTLMKDKYDLIGKLRSLKRYLLLDQGDFLVHFMDIAREELTKKPEDISVEKLQSLVDIALRSTAAASDPSHEDLTCCVERSSLLKKLTSLKDLDCAYSSDKLAAADVDQPMTLNITGLETFCLGYKIPWPLSLVISRKALTKYQLIFRLLFHCKHVSRQLCQAWQIQQGFRSVKILGTPILRSSILCRSMLKFVNSLLHYLTFEVLEPNWHSMHGRLQTARSIDEVIQIHDFFLQKCLKECLLLLPELLMKVEKLKALCLQYATSIQLLIPSIEVAAAESKSKSGSSRARAKRSQDRDEQLKLASENVVMSQSILKFESEFNAELQSLVPTLSKSSQAEPYLTHLAQCILGVGIDQ
;
A
#
# COMPACT_ATOMS: atom_id res chain seq x y z
N MET A 1 -21.74 -30.80 56.28
CA MET A 1 -20.59 -31.73 56.21
C MET A 1 -20.81 -32.85 55.20
N MET A 2 -21.92 -33.59 55.20
CA MET A 2 -22.19 -34.57 54.12
C MET A 2 -22.38 -33.92 52.74
N SER A 3 -23.06 -32.76 52.66
CA SER A 3 -23.26 -32.03 51.40
C SER A 3 -21.95 -31.58 50.75
N SER A 4 -21.02 -31.06 51.55
CA SER A 4 -19.68 -30.66 51.10
C SER A 4 -18.82 -31.84 50.65
N LEU A 5 -18.88 -32.98 51.34
CA LEU A 5 -18.14 -34.18 50.93
C LEU A 5 -18.71 -34.80 49.65
N ASN A 6 -20.03 -34.81 49.47
CA ASN A 6 -20.66 -35.26 48.23
C ASN A 6 -20.34 -34.32 47.06
N ALA A 7 -20.31 -33.01 47.27
CA ALA A 7 -19.91 -32.05 46.23
C ALA A 7 -18.45 -32.26 45.78
N LEU A 8 -17.54 -32.58 46.71
CA LEU A 8 -16.15 -32.93 46.40
C LEU A 8 -16.04 -34.27 45.66
N ALA A 9 -16.80 -35.29 46.07
CA ALA A 9 -16.81 -36.59 45.40
C ALA A 9 -17.26 -36.46 43.93
N VAL A 10 -18.33 -35.71 43.68
CA VAL A 10 -18.82 -35.43 42.32
C VAL A 10 -17.79 -34.64 41.49
N LEU A 11 -17.05 -33.72 42.11
CA LEU A 11 -15.97 -32.99 41.44
C LEU A 11 -14.82 -33.91 41.03
N ILE A 12 -14.42 -34.82 41.92
CA ILE A 12 -13.34 -35.77 41.66
C ILE A 12 -13.76 -36.74 40.55
N GLU A 13 -14.98 -37.28 40.60
CA GLU A 13 -15.51 -38.16 39.54
C GLU A 13 -15.51 -37.46 38.18
N LYS A 14 -15.96 -36.20 38.11
CA LYS A 14 -15.97 -35.41 36.86
C LYS A 14 -14.57 -35.01 36.39
N ALA A 15 -13.63 -34.78 37.30
CA ALA A 15 -12.24 -34.51 36.95
C ALA A 15 -11.55 -35.76 36.37
N MET A 16 -11.81 -36.92 36.98
CA MET A 16 -11.28 -38.20 36.52
C MET A 16 -11.89 -38.65 35.19
N SER A 17 -13.20 -38.47 34.98
CA SER A 17 -13.85 -38.86 33.73
C SER A 17 -13.36 -38.07 32.52
N ASN A 18 -12.98 -36.81 32.74
CA ASN A 18 -12.64 -35.87 31.66
C ASN A 18 -11.12 -35.68 31.49
N ASN A 19 -10.30 -36.36 32.31
CA ASN A 19 -8.84 -36.23 32.34
C ASN A 19 -8.38 -34.76 32.28
N THR A 20 -8.98 -33.91 33.13
CA THR A 20 -8.81 -32.46 33.05
C THR A 20 -7.45 -32.05 33.61
N SER A 21 -6.71 -31.25 32.84
CA SER A 21 -5.43 -30.63 33.24
C SER A 21 -5.49 -29.11 33.13
N GLY A 22 -4.68 -28.40 33.93
CA GLY A 22 -4.55 -26.94 33.88
C GLY A 22 -5.88 -26.19 33.97
N SER A 23 -6.15 -25.33 32.98
CA SER A 23 -7.35 -24.47 32.91
C SER A 23 -8.68 -25.22 32.85
N ALA A 24 -8.70 -26.46 32.37
CA ALA A 24 -9.91 -27.28 32.37
C ALA A 24 -10.38 -27.64 33.79
N THR A 25 -9.44 -27.82 34.73
CA THR A 25 -9.76 -28.06 36.14
C THR A 25 -10.32 -26.79 36.82
N LEU A 26 -9.75 -25.62 36.49
CA LEU A 26 -10.26 -24.32 36.97
C LEU A 26 -11.68 -24.05 36.46
N ASN A 27 -11.95 -24.37 35.19
CA ASN A 27 -13.29 -24.24 34.61
C ASN A 27 -14.30 -25.19 35.27
N LEU A 28 -13.88 -26.42 35.58
CA LEU A 28 -14.70 -27.38 36.30
C LEU A 28 -15.05 -26.85 37.70
N LEU A 29 -14.05 -26.40 38.48
CA LEU A 29 -14.24 -25.82 39.81
C LEU A 29 -15.18 -24.61 39.77
N HIS A 30 -14.99 -23.71 38.81
CA HIS A 30 -15.83 -22.53 38.63
C HIS A 30 -17.28 -22.91 38.24
N SER A 31 -17.45 -23.88 37.34
CA SER A 31 -18.78 -24.35 36.93
C SER A 31 -19.55 -25.00 38.08
N GLN A 32 -18.88 -25.76 38.94
CA GLN A 32 -19.51 -26.38 40.11
C GLN A 32 -19.78 -25.35 41.21
N ALA A 33 -18.90 -24.36 41.40
CA ALA A 33 -19.16 -23.25 42.31
C ALA A 33 -20.42 -22.47 41.92
N LYS A 34 -20.64 -22.27 40.61
CA LYS A 34 -21.87 -21.63 40.08
C LYS A 34 -23.11 -22.53 40.19
N ALA A 35 -22.98 -23.83 39.94
CA ALA A 35 -24.08 -24.78 40.04
C ALA A 35 -24.58 -24.96 41.50
N MET A 36 -23.67 -24.86 42.47
CA MET A 36 -23.94 -25.03 43.89
C MET A 36 -24.15 -23.69 44.63
N ALA A 37 -24.55 -22.62 43.92
CA ALA A 37 -24.71 -21.28 44.48
C ALA A 37 -25.74 -21.18 45.63
N GLY A 38 -26.61 -22.18 45.80
CA GLY A 38 -27.62 -22.25 46.86
C GLY A 38 -27.08 -22.67 48.24
N ASP A 39 -25.92 -23.35 48.33
CA ASP A 39 -25.32 -23.78 49.61
C ASP A 39 -24.09 -22.92 49.93
N SER A 40 -24.21 -22.04 50.92
CA SER A 40 -23.16 -21.07 51.29
C SER A 40 -21.88 -21.74 51.82
N ALA A 41 -22.00 -22.91 52.46
CA ALA A 41 -20.86 -23.65 52.99
C ALA A 41 -20.07 -24.33 51.88
N VAL A 42 -20.77 -24.93 50.90
CA VAL A 42 -20.15 -25.56 49.72
C VAL A 42 -19.53 -24.50 48.82
N ARG A 43 -20.21 -23.36 48.60
CA ARG A 43 -19.68 -22.24 47.83
C ARG A 43 -18.37 -21.71 48.43
N SER A 44 -18.34 -21.44 49.74
CA SER A 44 -17.12 -20.95 50.40
C SER A 44 -15.95 -21.93 50.31
N LEU A 45 -16.22 -23.24 50.37
CA LEU A 45 -15.20 -24.27 50.19
C LEU A 45 -14.67 -24.30 48.75
N LEU A 46 -15.56 -24.26 47.76
CA LEU A 46 -15.18 -24.26 46.34
C LEU A 46 -14.45 -22.99 45.93
N GLU A 47 -14.82 -21.84 46.48
CA GLU A 47 -14.09 -20.58 46.30
C GLU A 47 -12.67 -20.70 46.85
N LYS A 48 -12.50 -21.15 48.11
CA LYS A 48 -11.15 -21.37 48.68
C LYS A 48 -10.30 -22.35 47.87
N MET A 49 -10.89 -23.44 47.38
CA MET A 49 -10.19 -24.39 46.53
C MET A 49 -9.81 -23.78 45.17
N THR A 50 -10.69 -22.95 44.59
CA THR A 50 -10.42 -22.24 43.34
C THR A 50 -9.33 -21.20 43.53
N ASP A 51 -9.28 -20.50 44.66
CA ASP A 51 -8.23 -19.53 45.00
C ASP A 51 -6.87 -20.22 45.10
N CYS A 52 -6.80 -21.34 45.82
CA CYS A 52 -5.56 -22.12 45.93
C CYS A 52 -5.12 -22.71 44.59
N ALA A 53 -6.05 -23.24 43.78
CA ALA A 53 -5.75 -23.85 42.49
C ALA A 53 -5.34 -22.81 41.42
N SER A 54 -5.96 -21.62 41.46
CA SER A 54 -5.68 -20.55 40.49
C SER A 54 -4.40 -19.78 40.80
N ALA A 55 -3.85 -19.84 42.01
CA ALA A 55 -2.64 -19.11 42.40
C ALA A 55 -1.43 -19.38 41.47
N ALA A 56 -1.19 -20.64 41.10
CA ALA A 56 -0.09 -20.99 40.18
C ALA A 56 -0.34 -20.42 38.77
N TYR A 57 -1.58 -20.51 38.30
CA TYR A 57 -1.99 -20.01 36.99
C TYR A 57 -1.91 -18.47 36.90
N LEU A 58 -2.35 -17.78 37.95
CA LEU A 58 -2.31 -16.33 38.05
C LEU A 58 -0.88 -15.81 38.13
N ARG A 59 0.04 -16.54 38.76
CA ARG A 59 1.47 -16.19 38.75
C ARG A 59 2.07 -16.24 37.34
N MET A 60 1.68 -17.21 36.52
CA MET A 60 2.09 -17.26 35.11
C MET A 60 1.48 -16.08 34.33
N LEU A 61 0.21 -15.75 34.60
CA LEU A 61 -0.46 -14.61 34.01
C LEU A 61 0.19 -13.27 34.39
N GLU A 62 0.55 -13.07 35.67
CA GLU A 62 1.25 -11.87 36.15
C GLU A 62 2.57 -11.67 35.41
N ARG A 63 3.37 -12.73 35.23
CA ARG A 63 4.63 -12.64 34.46
C ARG A 63 4.40 -12.31 33.00
N TRP A 64 3.34 -12.83 32.38
CA TRP A 64 3.02 -12.46 31.00
C TRP A 64 2.53 -11.01 30.87
N VAL A 65 1.64 -10.55 31.77
CA VAL A 65 1.03 -9.22 31.72
C VAL A 65 2.00 -8.11 32.11
N TYR A 66 2.89 -8.35 33.07
CA TYR A 66 3.79 -7.33 33.61
C TYR A 66 5.22 -7.43 33.06
N GLU A 67 5.69 -8.62 32.68
CA GLU A 67 7.03 -8.84 32.15
C GLU A 67 7.01 -9.25 30.67
N GLY A 68 5.92 -9.79 30.13
CA GLY A 68 5.89 -10.34 28.77
C GLY A 68 6.68 -11.65 28.63
N VAL A 69 6.87 -12.41 29.72
CA VAL A 69 7.59 -13.69 29.71
C VAL A 69 6.63 -14.84 29.96
N ILE A 70 6.74 -15.89 29.15
CA ILE A 70 6.04 -17.16 29.37
C ILE A 70 7.00 -18.12 30.04
N ASP A 71 6.65 -18.58 31.24
CA ASP A 71 7.34 -19.66 31.94
C ASP A 71 6.36 -20.80 32.20
N ASP A 72 6.21 -21.65 31.18
CA ASP A 72 5.26 -22.75 31.14
C ASP A 72 5.95 -24.06 30.76
N PRO A 73 6.54 -24.78 31.73
CA PRO A 73 7.22 -26.06 31.47
C PRO A 73 6.26 -27.19 31.07
N TYR A 74 4.97 -27.10 31.45
CA TYR A 74 3.97 -28.17 31.25
C TYR A 74 2.95 -27.88 30.15
N GLY A 75 2.98 -26.68 29.55
CA GLY A 75 2.08 -26.31 28.46
C GLY A 75 0.65 -26.00 28.92
N GLU A 76 0.44 -25.67 30.20
CA GLU A 76 -0.86 -25.43 30.82
C GLU A 76 -1.41 -24.01 30.56
N PHE A 77 -0.55 -23.06 30.21
CA PHE A 77 -0.95 -21.69 29.94
C PHE A 77 -1.68 -21.59 28.60
N PHE A 78 -2.73 -20.75 28.58
CA PHE A 78 -3.59 -20.58 27.41
C PHE A 78 -2.93 -19.83 26.25
N ILE A 79 -1.78 -19.19 26.48
CA ILE A 79 -0.97 -18.56 25.43
C ILE A 79 0.14 -19.53 25.06
N ALA A 80 0.15 -19.97 23.80
CA ALA A 80 1.21 -20.80 23.25
C ALA A 80 2.28 -19.91 22.62
N GLU A 81 3.56 -20.19 22.89
CA GLU A 81 4.68 -19.65 22.12
C GLU A 81 5.13 -20.66 21.06
N ASN A 82 5.13 -20.23 19.81
CA ASN A 82 5.69 -21.01 18.72
C ASN A 82 7.21 -20.73 18.59
N LYS A 83 8.02 -21.53 19.27
CA LYS A 83 9.49 -21.40 19.33
C LYS A 83 10.20 -21.62 17.98
N SER A 84 9.50 -22.11 16.95
CA SER A 84 10.05 -22.32 15.61
C SER A 84 10.24 -21.02 14.80
N LEU A 85 9.55 -19.94 15.19
CA LEU A 85 9.61 -18.65 14.50
C LEU A 85 10.66 -17.73 15.14
N GLN A 86 11.93 -17.88 14.73
CA GLN A 86 13.02 -17.00 15.15
C GLN A 86 13.26 -15.86 14.15
N LYS A 87 13.79 -14.72 14.65
CA LYS A 87 14.05 -13.47 13.92
C LYS A 87 14.90 -13.64 12.64
N GLU A 88 15.76 -14.66 12.62
CA GLU A 88 16.77 -14.89 11.57
C GLU A 88 16.22 -15.67 10.35
N SER A 89 15.14 -16.45 10.52
CA SER A 89 14.55 -17.27 9.45
C SER A 89 13.56 -16.51 8.53
N LEU A 90 13.42 -15.19 8.72
CA LEU A 90 12.30 -14.39 8.19
C LEU A 90 12.71 -13.42 7.07
N THR A 91 13.92 -13.57 6.51
CA THR A 91 14.55 -12.63 5.57
C THR A 91 13.77 -12.39 4.26
N GLN A 92 12.69 -13.11 3.98
CA GLN A 92 11.98 -12.98 2.71
C GLN A 92 10.47 -12.73 2.79
N ASP A 93 9.71 -12.94 3.88
CA ASP A 93 8.23 -12.76 3.81
C ASP A 93 7.39 -12.63 5.11
N TYR A 94 7.95 -12.46 6.32
CA TYR A 94 7.24 -12.96 7.52
C TYR A 94 6.86 -11.98 8.66
N ASP A 95 7.15 -10.69 8.63
CA ASP A 95 6.99 -9.84 9.84
C ASP A 95 5.56 -9.75 10.39
N ALA A 96 4.54 -9.75 9.53
CA ALA A 96 3.14 -9.82 9.96
C ALA A 96 2.75 -11.22 10.49
N LYS A 97 3.28 -12.29 9.87
CA LYS A 97 3.06 -13.67 10.34
C LYS A 97 3.74 -13.92 11.67
N TYR A 98 4.93 -13.37 11.90
CA TYR A 98 5.62 -13.45 13.17
C TYR A 98 4.78 -12.80 14.29
N TRP A 99 4.30 -11.58 14.10
CA TRP A 99 3.42 -10.91 15.08
C TRP A 99 2.11 -11.68 15.34
N GLN A 100 1.51 -12.26 14.30
CA GLN A 100 0.23 -12.95 14.38
C GLN A 100 0.34 -14.39 14.91
N GLN A 101 1.37 -15.13 14.50
CA GLN A 101 1.50 -16.59 14.68
C GLN A 101 2.51 -16.99 15.76
N ARG A 102 3.37 -16.08 16.25
CA ARG A 102 4.31 -16.41 17.33
C ARG A 102 3.60 -16.69 18.65
N TYR A 103 2.57 -15.91 18.97
CA TYR A 103 1.73 -16.14 20.14
C TYR A 103 0.27 -16.33 19.73
N SER A 104 -0.30 -17.48 20.09
CA SER A 104 -1.68 -17.86 19.78
C SER A 104 -2.42 -18.29 21.05
N LEU A 105 -3.75 -18.15 21.03
CA LEU A 105 -4.63 -18.67 22.08
C LEU A 105 -4.88 -20.17 21.86
N LYS A 106 -4.77 -20.97 22.91
CA LYS A 106 -5.22 -22.37 22.96
C LYS A 106 -6.69 -22.44 23.38
N ASP A 107 -7.37 -23.56 23.08
CA ASP A 107 -8.78 -23.79 23.44
C ASP A 107 -9.04 -23.88 24.96
N GLY A 108 -7.99 -24.07 25.77
CA GLY A 108 -8.06 -24.14 27.23
C GLY A 108 -8.05 -22.77 27.92
N ILE A 109 -9.01 -21.88 27.61
CA ILE A 109 -9.11 -20.58 28.27
C ILE A 109 -9.97 -20.70 29.54
N PRO A 110 -9.54 -20.18 30.69
CA PRO A 110 -10.39 -20.10 31.86
C PRO A 110 -11.62 -19.23 31.59
N SER A 111 -12.81 -19.69 31.97
CA SER A 111 -14.08 -19.03 31.65
C SER A 111 -14.15 -17.59 32.15
N PHE A 112 -13.44 -17.27 33.24
CA PHE A 112 -13.35 -15.93 33.80
C PHE A 112 -12.44 -14.98 32.99
N LEU A 113 -11.48 -15.50 32.21
CA LEU A 113 -10.59 -14.70 31.37
C LEU A 113 -11.04 -14.62 29.91
N ASN A 114 -12.07 -15.37 29.50
CA ASN A 114 -12.44 -15.49 28.09
C ASN A 114 -12.69 -14.13 27.41
N ASN A 115 -13.31 -13.19 28.13
CA ASN A 115 -13.59 -11.84 27.61
C ASN A 115 -12.35 -10.96 27.44
N VAL A 116 -11.27 -11.26 28.18
CA VAL A 116 -10.05 -10.43 28.28
C VAL A 116 -8.82 -11.16 27.71
N ALA A 117 -8.99 -12.40 27.26
CA ALA A 117 -7.92 -13.23 26.71
C ALA A 117 -7.20 -12.55 25.53
N ALA A 118 -7.95 -11.88 24.65
CA ALA A 118 -7.39 -11.13 23.53
C ALA A 118 -6.52 -9.94 24.00
N THR A 119 -6.99 -9.17 24.99
CA THR A 119 -6.23 -8.04 25.56
C THR A 119 -5.00 -8.50 26.34
N ILE A 120 -5.08 -9.64 27.04
CA ILE A 120 -3.91 -10.22 27.73
C ILE A 120 -2.85 -10.63 26.70
N LEU A 121 -3.27 -11.25 25.59
CA LEU A 121 -2.37 -11.64 24.51
C LEU A 121 -1.67 -10.41 23.92
N THR A 122 -2.41 -9.36 23.56
CA THR A 122 -1.81 -8.14 22.97
C THR A 122 -0.90 -7.41 23.95
N THR A 123 -1.25 -7.34 25.24
CA THR A 123 -0.42 -6.72 26.29
C THR A 123 0.97 -7.36 26.36
N GLY A 124 1.03 -8.69 26.50
CA GLY A 124 2.33 -9.36 26.57
C GLY A 124 3.07 -9.37 25.23
N LYS A 125 2.36 -9.36 24.10
CA LYS A 125 2.98 -9.15 22.78
C LYS A 125 3.68 -7.78 22.70
N TYR A 126 3.08 -6.70 23.21
CA TYR A 126 3.71 -5.38 23.26
C TYR A 126 4.98 -5.35 24.10
N LEU A 127 4.91 -5.92 25.31
CA LEU A 127 6.09 -6.03 26.19
C LEU A 127 7.20 -6.88 25.58
N ASN A 128 6.86 -7.95 24.86
CA ASN A 128 7.86 -8.77 24.17
C ASN A 128 8.56 -8.00 23.04
N VAL A 129 7.84 -7.16 22.29
CA VAL A 129 8.46 -6.28 21.27
C VAL A 129 9.42 -5.28 21.92
N MET A 130 9.03 -4.68 23.05
CA MET A 130 9.93 -3.77 23.77
C MET A 130 11.19 -4.48 24.26
N ARG A 131 11.04 -5.70 24.79
CA ARG A 131 12.15 -6.55 25.23
C ARG A 131 13.08 -6.92 24.09
N GLU A 132 12.54 -7.29 22.93
CA GLU A 132 13.32 -7.58 21.72
C GLU A 132 14.07 -6.34 21.18
N CYS A 133 13.62 -5.12 21.54
CA CYS A 133 14.33 -3.86 21.25
C CYS A 133 15.47 -3.58 22.22
N GLY A 134 15.64 -4.39 23.27
CA GLY A 134 16.60 -4.15 24.35
C GLY A 134 16.06 -3.27 25.48
N HIS A 135 14.75 -2.99 25.52
CA HIS A 135 14.13 -2.19 26.57
C HIS A 135 13.35 -3.10 27.52
N ASN A 136 13.95 -3.35 28.69
CA ASN A 136 13.28 -4.07 29.76
C ASN A 136 12.37 -3.11 30.53
N VAL A 137 11.16 -2.90 30.01
CA VAL A 137 10.13 -2.17 30.73
C VAL A 137 9.32 -3.17 31.55
N GLN A 138 9.34 -2.99 32.86
CA GLN A 138 8.43 -3.66 33.78
C GLN A 138 7.32 -2.68 34.11
N VAL A 139 6.07 -3.12 33.97
CA VAL A 139 4.93 -2.35 34.46
C VAL A 139 5.11 -2.18 35.97
N SER A 140 5.10 -0.94 36.45
CA SER A 140 5.33 -0.65 37.87
C SER A 140 4.23 -1.30 38.73
N LEU A 141 4.59 -2.36 39.44
CA LEU A 141 3.72 -3.04 40.39
C LEU A 141 3.47 -2.10 41.59
N SER A 142 2.28 -1.52 41.68
CA SER A 142 1.81 -1.02 42.98
C SER A 142 1.40 -2.24 43.83
N GLU A 143 1.73 -2.25 45.12
CA GLU A 143 1.59 -3.41 46.02
C GLU A 143 0.15 -4.00 46.11
N ASN A 144 -0.85 -3.29 45.58
CA ASN A 144 -2.27 -3.66 45.52
C ASN A 144 -2.69 -4.38 44.22
N SER A 145 -1.75 -4.68 43.31
CA SER A 145 -1.99 -5.22 41.96
C SER A 145 -1.66 -6.71 41.79
N LYS A 146 -1.55 -7.47 42.89
CA LYS A 146 -1.44 -8.93 42.76
C LYS A 146 -2.78 -9.46 42.29
N LEU A 147 -2.79 -10.17 41.16
CA LEU A 147 -3.96 -10.86 40.61
C LEU A 147 -4.45 -11.99 41.54
N THR A 148 -3.80 -12.19 42.69
CA THR A 148 -3.94 -13.27 43.67
C THR A 148 -5.27 -13.34 44.43
N SER A 149 -6.24 -12.47 44.17
CA SER A 149 -7.53 -12.46 44.88
C SER A 149 -8.70 -12.65 43.92
N PHE A 150 -9.27 -13.86 43.93
CA PHE A 150 -10.52 -14.24 43.24
C PHE A 150 -11.77 -13.53 43.80
N GLY A 151 -11.62 -12.79 44.91
CA GLY A 151 -12.73 -12.21 45.68
C GLY A 151 -13.31 -10.90 45.13
N SER A 152 -12.78 -10.34 44.04
CA SER A 152 -13.26 -9.07 43.47
C SER A 152 -13.27 -9.13 41.95
N ASN A 153 -14.41 -9.53 41.38
CA ASN A 153 -14.57 -9.72 39.93
C ASN A 153 -14.20 -8.50 39.06
N HIS A 154 -14.05 -7.31 39.66
CA HIS A 154 -13.70 -6.08 38.97
C HIS A 154 -12.22 -5.67 39.08
N GLN A 155 -11.51 -6.06 40.14
CA GLN A 155 -10.14 -5.58 40.38
C GLN A 155 -9.12 -6.16 39.40
N TYR A 156 -9.22 -7.46 39.07
CA TYR A 156 -8.31 -8.07 38.10
C TYR A 156 -8.52 -7.50 36.68
N LEU A 157 -9.75 -7.16 36.31
CA LEU A 157 -10.08 -6.54 35.03
C LEU A 157 -9.47 -5.15 34.90
N GLU A 158 -9.54 -4.34 35.96
CA GLU A 158 -8.93 -3.01 36.01
C GLU A 158 -7.40 -3.09 35.96
N CYS A 159 -6.79 -4.05 36.66
CA CYS A 159 -5.35 -4.28 36.62
C CYS A 159 -4.88 -4.64 35.21
N ILE A 160 -5.59 -5.53 34.51
CA ILE A 160 -5.25 -5.92 33.13
C ILE A 160 -5.41 -4.75 32.17
N LYS A 161 -6.48 -3.95 32.31
CA LYS A 161 -6.67 -2.74 31.49
C LYS A 161 -5.56 -1.72 31.73
N SER A 162 -5.21 -1.46 32.99
CA SER A 162 -4.11 -0.55 33.32
C SER A 162 -2.76 -1.04 32.78
N ALA A 163 -2.51 -2.35 32.82
CA ALA A 163 -1.29 -2.93 32.24
C ALA A 163 -1.27 -2.80 30.71
N TYR A 164 -2.42 -3.01 30.05
CA TYR A 164 -2.57 -2.81 28.61
C TYR A 164 -2.35 -1.35 28.20
N ASP A 165 -2.97 -0.40 28.91
CA ASP A 165 -2.84 1.04 28.62
C ASP A 165 -1.39 1.50 28.81
N PHE A 166 -0.72 1.00 29.85
CA PHE A 166 0.71 1.26 30.08
C PHE A 166 1.59 0.66 28.98
N ALA A 167 1.42 -0.63 28.66
CA ALA A 167 2.24 -1.31 27.65
C ALA A 167 2.05 -0.71 26.24
N SER A 168 0.82 -0.38 25.88
CA SER A 168 0.50 0.24 24.59
C SER A 168 1.01 1.68 24.49
N GLY A 169 0.91 2.46 25.58
CA GLY A 169 1.46 3.82 25.67
C GLY A 169 2.97 3.85 25.58
N GLU A 170 3.66 3.01 26.35
CA GLU A 170 5.14 2.94 26.36
C GLU A 170 5.72 2.42 25.04
N LEU A 171 5.08 1.44 24.40
CA LEU A 171 5.53 1.01 23.08
C LEU A 171 5.30 2.13 22.05
N LEU A 172 4.20 2.90 22.15
CA LEU A 172 3.92 4.01 21.24
C LEU A 172 4.93 5.14 21.37
N THR A 173 5.29 5.54 22.60
CA THR A 173 6.33 6.54 22.86
C THR A 173 7.68 6.07 22.35
N LEU A 174 8.03 4.80 22.58
CA LEU A 174 9.25 4.19 22.05
C LEU A 174 9.30 4.24 20.51
N MET A 175 8.20 3.93 19.82
CA MET A 175 8.13 4.01 18.35
C MET A 175 8.15 5.44 17.81
N LYS A 176 7.51 6.40 18.51
CA LYS A 176 7.49 7.81 18.11
C LYS A 176 8.83 8.49 18.36
N ASP A 177 9.42 8.31 19.53
CA ASP A 177 10.57 9.09 19.97
C ASP A 177 11.91 8.47 19.53
N LYS A 178 12.09 7.15 19.71
CA LYS A 178 13.37 6.49 19.40
C LYS A 178 13.49 6.07 17.94
N TYR A 179 12.40 5.65 17.32
CA TYR A 179 12.39 5.15 15.94
C TYR A 179 11.80 6.13 14.92
N ASP A 180 11.35 7.31 15.35
CA ASP A 180 10.78 8.37 14.50
C ASP A 180 9.77 7.84 13.45
N LEU A 181 8.74 7.13 13.93
CA LEU A 181 7.69 6.59 13.06
C LEU A 181 7.07 7.67 12.15
N ILE A 182 6.89 8.89 12.67
CA ILE A 182 6.30 10.01 11.92
C ILE A 182 7.24 10.47 10.81
N GLY A 183 8.54 10.59 11.08
CA GLY A 183 9.55 10.89 10.07
C GLY A 183 9.57 9.83 8.97
N LYS A 184 9.56 8.54 9.33
CA LYS A 184 9.53 7.45 8.35
C LYS A 184 8.27 7.45 7.48
N LEU A 185 7.09 7.68 8.06
CA LEU A 185 5.85 7.85 7.28
C LEU A 185 5.94 9.08 6.36
N ARG A 186 6.55 10.18 6.81
CA ARG A 186 6.77 11.38 5.98
C ARG A 186 7.70 11.06 4.81
N SER A 187 8.74 10.27 5.01
CA SER A 187 9.64 9.85 3.93
C SER A 187 8.94 8.90 2.95
N LEU A 188 8.06 8.01 3.41
CA LEU A 188 7.19 7.24 2.52
C LEU A 188 6.30 8.15 1.65
N LYS A 189 5.74 9.23 2.23
CA LYS A 189 5.02 10.25 1.44
C LYS A 189 5.94 10.94 0.42
N ARG A 190 7.13 11.39 0.83
CA ARG A 190 8.09 12.08 -0.04
C ARG A 190 8.42 11.28 -1.29
N TYR A 191 8.72 10.00 -1.12
CA TYR A 191 9.23 9.15 -2.19
C TYR A 191 8.16 8.33 -2.91
N LEU A 192 7.25 7.66 -2.19
CA LEU A 192 6.24 6.78 -2.81
C LEU A 192 4.96 7.54 -3.23
N LEU A 193 4.61 8.64 -2.57
CA LEU A 193 3.46 9.48 -2.95
C LEU A 193 3.84 10.71 -3.79
N LEU A 194 5.12 10.85 -4.15
CA LEU A 194 5.68 11.89 -5.02
C LEU A 194 5.53 13.35 -4.53
N ASP A 195 5.54 13.58 -3.22
CA ASP A 195 5.57 14.94 -2.67
C ASP A 195 6.89 15.66 -3.02
N GLN A 196 8.02 14.94 -3.02
CA GLN A 196 9.30 15.43 -3.55
C GLN A 196 9.60 14.75 -4.89
N GLY A 197 8.99 15.25 -5.97
CA GLY A 197 9.11 14.65 -7.31
C GLY A 197 10.35 15.07 -8.12
N ASP A 198 11.26 15.89 -7.58
CA ASP A 198 12.43 16.41 -8.29
C ASP A 198 13.44 15.31 -8.65
N PHE A 199 13.76 14.44 -7.69
CA PHE A 199 14.63 13.28 -7.90
C PHE A 199 14.08 12.36 -8.98
N LEU A 200 12.76 12.20 -9.05
CA LEU A 200 12.12 11.32 -10.01
C LEU A 200 12.31 11.80 -11.45
N VAL A 201 12.24 13.12 -11.66
CA VAL A 201 12.47 13.71 -13.00
C VAL A 201 13.90 13.44 -13.45
N HIS A 202 14.87 13.67 -12.56
CA HIS A 202 16.27 13.42 -12.86
C HIS A 202 16.58 11.93 -13.05
N PHE A 203 15.99 11.06 -12.22
CA PHE A 203 16.08 9.61 -12.37
C PHE A 203 15.53 9.13 -13.72
N MET A 204 14.36 9.62 -14.14
CA MET A 204 13.78 9.27 -15.45
C MET A 204 14.65 9.68 -16.63
N ASP A 205 15.53 10.67 -16.48
CA ASP A 205 16.51 11.04 -17.50
C ASP A 205 17.69 10.10 -17.55
N ILE A 206 18.32 9.85 -16.40
CA ILE A 206 19.52 9.02 -16.35
C ILE A 206 19.18 7.56 -16.66
N ALA A 207 18.01 7.07 -16.21
CA ALA A 207 17.59 5.69 -16.38
C ALA A 207 16.85 5.40 -17.70
N ARG A 208 16.74 6.37 -18.62
CA ARG A 208 15.98 6.22 -19.88
C ARG A 208 16.41 4.99 -20.69
N GLU A 209 17.72 4.75 -20.82
CA GLU A 209 18.28 3.63 -21.58
C GLU A 209 18.00 2.27 -20.93
N GLU A 210 17.94 2.20 -19.60
CA GLU A 210 17.62 0.96 -18.89
C GLU A 210 16.12 0.70 -18.83
N LEU A 211 15.31 1.74 -18.63
CA LEU A 211 13.86 1.61 -18.50
C LEU A 211 13.13 1.32 -19.83
N THR A 212 13.78 1.57 -20.97
CA THR A 212 13.25 1.21 -22.30
C THR A 212 13.47 -0.27 -22.65
N LYS A 213 14.35 -0.98 -21.93
CA LYS A 213 14.58 -2.41 -22.11
C LYS A 213 13.39 -3.23 -21.61
N LYS A 214 13.33 -4.50 -22.02
CA LYS A 214 12.38 -5.48 -21.50
C LYS A 214 12.75 -5.85 -20.05
N PRO A 215 11.78 -6.24 -19.21
CA PRO A 215 12.02 -6.51 -17.79
C PRO A 215 13.04 -7.62 -17.50
N GLU A 216 13.27 -8.53 -18.45
CA GLU A 216 14.27 -9.61 -18.34
C GLU A 216 15.71 -9.10 -18.50
N ASP A 217 15.90 -8.05 -19.29
CA ASP A 217 17.22 -7.49 -19.63
C ASP A 217 17.66 -6.36 -18.67
N ILE A 218 16.82 -6.01 -17.70
CA ILE A 218 17.06 -4.91 -16.76
C ILE A 218 17.88 -5.41 -15.57
N SER A 219 19.05 -4.82 -15.36
CA SER A 219 19.84 -5.06 -14.15
C SER A 219 19.34 -4.19 -13.00
N VAL A 220 18.80 -4.81 -11.94
CA VAL A 220 18.30 -4.13 -10.74
C VAL A 220 19.40 -3.36 -10.02
N GLU A 221 20.62 -3.88 -9.98
CA GLU A 221 21.77 -3.23 -9.34
C GLU A 221 22.13 -1.91 -10.03
N LYS A 222 22.13 -1.87 -11.36
CA LYS A 222 22.34 -0.64 -12.11
C LYS A 222 21.23 0.36 -11.82
N LEU A 223 19.96 -0.05 -11.85
CA LEU A 223 18.85 0.84 -11.51
C LEU A 223 18.95 1.39 -10.09
N GLN A 224 19.33 0.57 -9.10
CA GLN A 224 19.59 1.03 -7.74
C GLN A 224 20.66 2.13 -7.73
N SER A 225 21.80 1.90 -8.40
CA SER A 225 22.86 2.90 -8.48
C SER A 225 22.39 4.22 -9.12
N LEU A 226 21.52 4.14 -10.14
CA LEU A 226 20.95 5.33 -10.79
C LEU A 226 19.96 6.07 -9.88
N VAL A 227 19.16 5.35 -9.10
CA VAL A 227 18.29 5.94 -8.07
C VAL A 227 19.14 6.64 -7.01
N ASP A 228 20.20 5.99 -6.52
CA ASP A 228 21.08 6.55 -5.49
C ASP A 228 21.78 7.83 -5.99
N ILE A 229 22.24 7.85 -7.25
CA ILE A 229 22.78 9.06 -7.89
C ILE A 229 21.72 10.16 -7.91
N ALA A 230 20.49 9.84 -8.31
CA ALA A 230 19.43 10.83 -8.42
C ALA A 230 18.98 11.40 -7.07
N LEU A 231 18.99 10.58 -6.02
CA LEU A 231 18.68 11.01 -4.66
C LEU A 231 19.76 11.93 -4.10
N ARG A 232 21.04 11.62 -4.35
CA ARG A 232 22.19 12.42 -3.87
C ARG A 232 22.34 13.75 -4.60
N SER A 233 21.90 13.85 -5.86
CA SER A 233 22.02 15.08 -6.66
C SER A 233 20.88 16.08 -6.47
N THR A 234 19.82 15.70 -5.73
CA THR A 234 18.60 16.51 -5.57
C THR A 234 18.36 16.89 -4.11
N ALA A 235 17.29 17.65 -3.85
CA ALA A 235 16.95 18.07 -2.49
C ALA A 235 16.63 16.89 -1.56
N ALA A 236 16.36 15.71 -2.13
CA ALA A 236 16.16 14.45 -1.43
C ALA A 236 17.35 14.02 -0.56
N ALA A 237 18.57 14.48 -0.85
CA ALA A 237 19.77 14.21 -0.05
C ALA A 237 19.70 14.75 1.39
N SER A 238 18.81 15.73 1.63
CA SER A 238 18.62 16.31 2.96
C SER A 238 17.88 15.40 3.95
N ASP A 239 17.19 14.37 3.48
CA ASP A 239 16.46 13.43 4.34
C ASP A 239 17.40 12.32 4.84
N PRO A 240 17.56 12.11 6.16
CA PRO A 240 18.41 11.04 6.69
C PRO A 240 18.01 9.63 6.24
N SER A 241 16.76 9.44 5.80
CA SER A 241 16.20 8.15 5.47
C SER A 241 16.15 7.81 3.97
N HIS A 242 16.81 8.63 3.13
CA HIS A 242 16.89 8.39 1.69
C HIS A 242 17.64 7.09 1.33
N GLU A 243 18.56 6.63 2.18
CA GLU A 243 19.36 5.42 1.96
C GLU A 243 18.56 4.11 2.11
N ASP A 244 17.37 4.17 2.71
CA ASP A 244 16.48 3.01 2.88
C ASP A 244 15.68 2.68 1.61
N LEU A 245 15.76 3.51 0.57
CA LEU A 245 15.06 3.29 -0.70
C LEU A 245 15.71 2.16 -1.50
N THR A 246 14.87 1.26 -1.98
CA THR A 246 15.29 0.14 -2.83
C THR A 246 14.59 0.16 -4.16
N CYS A 247 15.28 -0.20 -5.23
CA CYS A 247 14.70 -0.41 -6.54
C CYS A 247 14.14 -1.83 -6.65
N CYS A 248 12.90 -1.95 -7.08
CA CYS A 248 12.26 -3.23 -7.39
C CYS A 248 11.76 -3.22 -8.84
N VAL A 249 12.05 -4.28 -9.59
CA VAL A 249 11.48 -4.49 -10.93
C VAL A 249 10.46 -5.62 -10.85
N GLU A 250 9.21 -5.30 -11.10
CA GLU A 250 8.12 -6.26 -11.00
C GLU A 250 7.81 -6.91 -12.35
N ARG A 251 7.71 -8.24 -12.42
CA ARG A 251 7.50 -8.97 -13.68
C ARG A 251 6.07 -8.87 -14.23
N SER A 252 5.12 -8.37 -13.45
CA SER A 252 3.71 -8.24 -13.82
C SER A 252 3.29 -6.78 -13.97
N SER A 253 2.38 -6.53 -14.92
CA SER A 253 1.72 -5.22 -15.06
C SER A 253 0.83 -4.94 -13.85
N LEU A 254 0.56 -3.66 -13.61
CA LEU A 254 -0.25 -3.20 -12.47
C LEU A 254 -1.61 -3.93 -12.42
N LEU A 255 -2.29 -4.08 -13.57
CA LEU A 255 -3.56 -4.79 -13.69
C LEU A 255 -3.46 -6.28 -13.30
N LYS A 256 -2.41 -6.97 -13.75
CA LYS A 256 -2.17 -8.39 -13.40
C LYS A 256 -1.84 -8.56 -11.92
N LYS A 257 -1.12 -7.61 -11.31
CA LYS A 257 -0.85 -7.62 -9.88
C LYS A 257 -2.13 -7.42 -9.07
N LEU A 258 -2.98 -6.48 -9.49
CA LEU A 258 -4.27 -6.24 -8.83
C LEU A 258 -5.20 -7.47 -8.88
N THR A 259 -5.25 -8.17 -10.01
CA THR A 259 -6.08 -9.40 -10.13
C THR A 259 -5.48 -10.61 -9.40
N SER A 260 -4.16 -10.68 -9.28
CA SER A 260 -3.46 -11.72 -8.51
C SER A 260 -3.55 -11.52 -7.00
N LEU A 261 -3.63 -10.27 -6.53
CA LEU A 261 -3.77 -9.94 -5.11
C LEU A 261 -5.23 -10.09 -4.65
N LYS A 262 -5.73 -11.34 -4.67
CA LYS A 262 -7.04 -11.73 -4.13
C LYS A 262 -7.18 -11.46 -2.61
N ASP A 263 -6.08 -11.13 -1.92
CA ASP A 263 -5.99 -10.87 -0.48
C ASP A 263 -6.12 -9.39 -0.08
N LEU A 264 -6.29 -8.46 -1.02
CA LEU A 264 -6.88 -7.17 -0.68
C LEU A 264 -8.36 -7.47 -0.42
N ASP A 265 -8.85 -7.21 0.80
CA ASP A 265 -10.24 -7.38 1.24
C ASP A 265 -11.25 -6.62 0.34
N CYS A 266 -11.39 -7.07 -0.91
CA CYS A 266 -12.23 -6.54 -1.95
C CYS A 266 -13.43 -7.48 -2.03
N ALA A 267 -14.45 -7.18 -1.23
CA ALA A 267 -15.76 -7.82 -1.28
C ALA A 267 -16.56 -7.38 -2.53
N TYR A 268 -15.99 -7.55 -3.74
CA TYR A 268 -16.73 -7.43 -4.98
C TYR A 268 -16.61 -8.72 -5.79
N SER A 269 -17.78 -9.22 -6.19
CA SER A 269 -18.05 -10.51 -6.79
C SER A 269 -17.18 -10.82 -8.01
N SER A 270 -16.40 -11.89 -7.87
CA SER A 270 -15.51 -12.48 -8.89
C SER A 270 -16.21 -13.03 -10.14
N ASP A 271 -17.54 -12.93 -10.26
CA ASP A 271 -18.28 -13.67 -11.29
C ASP A 271 -18.54 -12.92 -12.60
N LYS A 272 -18.28 -11.61 -12.67
CA LYS A 272 -18.51 -10.82 -13.91
C LYS A 272 -17.26 -10.46 -14.70
N LEU A 273 -16.06 -10.66 -14.14
CA LEU A 273 -14.79 -10.39 -14.82
C LEU A 273 -14.21 -11.59 -15.57
N ALA A 274 -14.73 -12.80 -15.34
CA ALA A 274 -14.34 -13.99 -16.10
C ALA A 274 -15.04 -14.08 -17.47
N ALA A 275 -16.12 -13.31 -17.70
CA ALA A 275 -16.97 -13.41 -18.89
C ALA A 275 -16.88 -12.21 -19.85
N ALA A 276 -16.11 -11.17 -19.52
CA ALA A 276 -15.91 -10.01 -20.39
C ALA A 276 -14.51 -10.06 -21.01
N ASP A 277 -14.37 -10.74 -22.16
CA ASP A 277 -13.32 -10.56 -23.18
C ASP A 277 -11.94 -10.09 -22.66
N VAL A 278 -11.31 -10.89 -21.78
CA VAL A 278 -9.90 -10.70 -21.38
C VAL A 278 -8.93 -11.30 -22.43
N ASP A 279 -9.46 -11.85 -23.53
CA ASP A 279 -8.71 -12.47 -24.63
C ASP A 279 -8.20 -11.50 -25.71
N GLN A 280 -8.32 -10.18 -25.50
CA GLN A 280 -7.39 -9.26 -26.12
C GLN A 280 -6.31 -8.92 -25.11
N PRO A 281 -5.17 -9.64 -25.11
CA PRO A 281 -4.02 -9.11 -24.43
C PRO A 281 -3.68 -7.84 -25.20
N MET A 282 -3.88 -6.67 -24.60
CA MET A 282 -2.98 -5.56 -24.87
C MET A 282 -1.59 -6.03 -24.42
N THR A 283 -0.95 -6.88 -25.22
CA THR A 283 0.49 -7.09 -25.24
C THR A 283 1.11 -5.82 -25.80
N LEU A 284 0.91 -4.70 -25.11
CA LEU A 284 1.86 -3.61 -25.16
C LEU A 284 3.14 -4.22 -24.60
N ASN A 285 4.23 -4.11 -25.34
CA ASN A 285 5.54 -4.59 -24.93
C ASN A 285 5.84 -4.01 -23.54
N ILE A 286 5.67 -4.82 -22.49
CA ILE A 286 5.87 -4.39 -21.11
C ILE A 286 7.32 -3.93 -21.02
N THR A 287 7.51 -2.64 -20.83
CA THR A 287 8.83 -2.01 -20.71
C THR A 287 9.22 -1.89 -19.25
N GLY A 288 10.50 -1.63 -18.98
CA GLY A 288 11.01 -1.25 -17.66
C GLY A 288 10.21 -0.14 -16.99
N LEU A 289 9.68 0.79 -17.78
CA LEU A 289 8.85 1.93 -17.32
C LEU A 289 7.56 1.50 -16.61
N GLU A 290 6.93 0.42 -17.04
CA GLU A 290 5.69 -0.07 -16.43
C GLU A 290 5.95 -0.97 -15.22
N THR A 291 7.15 -1.55 -15.14
CA THR A 291 7.55 -2.57 -14.16
C THR A 291 8.35 -1.99 -12.99
N PHE A 292 8.95 -0.81 -13.17
CA PHE A 292 9.70 -0.11 -12.15
C PHE A 292 8.84 0.27 -10.93
N CYS A 293 9.35 -0.04 -9.74
CA CYS A 293 8.76 0.29 -8.46
C CYS A 293 9.85 0.72 -7.46
N LEU A 294 9.51 1.65 -6.58
CA LEU A 294 10.32 1.92 -5.39
C LEU A 294 9.83 1.06 -4.21
N GLY A 295 10.75 0.39 -3.56
CA GLY A 295 10.60 -0.23 -2.25
C GLY A 295 11.24 0.63 -1.17
N TYR A 296 10.90 0.35 0.08
CA TYR A 296 11.44 1.04 1.24
C TYR A 296 11.78 0.00 2.31
N LYS A 297 13.05 -0.02 2.74
CA LYS A 297 13.53 -0.90 3.80
C LYS A 297 13.09 -0.33 5.15
N ILE A 298 12.29 -1.11 5.88
CA ILE A 298 11.76 -0.69 7.17
C ILE A 298 12.44 -1.55 8.23
N PRO A 299 13.27 -0.97 9.10
CA PRO A 299 13.87 -1.73 10.18
C PRO A 299 12.79 -2.14 11.20
N TRP A 300 12.98 -3.31 11.80
CA TRP A 300 12.23 -3.70 12.98
C TRP A 300 12.54 -2.71 14.13
N PRO A 301 11.56 -2.23 14.91
CA PRO A 301 10.17 -2.70 15.07
C PRO A 301 9.12 -1.96 14.22
N LEU A 302 9.51 -0.99 13.38
CA LEU A 302 8.56 -0.20 12.58
C LEU A 302 7.79 -1.05 11.54
N SER A 303 8.34 -2.20 11.16
CA SER A 303 7.68 -3.15 10.25
C SER A 303 6.37 -3.73 10.80
N LEU A 304 6.14 -3.62 12.12
CA LEU A 304 4.86 -3.96 12.74
C LEU A 304 3.73 -3.03 12.29
N VAL A 305 4.02 -1.73 12.17
CA VAL A 305 3.05 -0.73 11.73
C VAL A 305 3.01 -0.64 10.21
N ILE A 306 4.19 -0.55 9.58
CA ILE A 306 4.31 -0.49 8.13
C ILE A 306 4.60 -1.90 7.62
N SER A 307 3.53 -2.69 7.56
CA SER A 307 3.60 -4.06 7.07
C SER A 307 3.97 -4.12 5.58
N ARG A 308 4.48 -5.27 5.12
CA ARG A 308 4.68 -5.51 3.68
C ARG A 308 3.39 -5.35 2.88
N LYS A 309 2.23 -5.74 3.45
CA LYS A 309 0.92 -5.49 2.85
C LYS A 309 0.73 -3.99 2.61
N ALA A 310 0.97 -3.15 3.63
CA ALA A 310 0.90 -1.71 3.47
C ALA A 310 1.90 -1.17 2.42
N LEU A 311 3.14 -1.66 2.41
CA LEU A 311 4.14 -1.27 1.41
C LEU A 311 3.71 -1.63 -0.03
N THR A 312 3.08 -2.79 -0.24
CA THR A 312 2.54 -3.14 -1.56
C THR A 312 1.42 -2.20 -2.00
N LYS A 313 0.58 -1.71 -1.07
CA LYS A 313 -0.44 -0.70 -1.35
C LYS A 313 0.22 0.62 -1.79
N TYR A 314 1.26 1.08 -1.08
CA TYR A 314 2.04 2.26 -1.50
C TYR A 314 2.69 2.08 -2.87
N GLN A 315 3.28 0.90 -3.15
CA GLN A 315 3.89 0.60 -4.44
C GLN A 315 2.88 0.66 -5.59
N LEU A 316 1.66 0.18 -5.40
CA LEU A 316 0.61 0.28 -6.41
C LEU A 316 0.26 1.73 -6.74
N ILE A 317 0.13 2.58 -5.71
CA ILE A 317 -0.11 4.02 -5.89
C ILE A 317 1.09 4.66 -6.61
N PHE A 318 2.31 4.36 -6.17
CA PHE A 318 3.53 4.87 -6.79
C PHE A 318 3.60 4.51 -8.28
N ARG A 319 3.34 3.25 -8.65
CA ARG A 319 3.36 2.79 -10.05
C ARG A 319 2.40 3.59 -10.93
N LEU A 320 1.17 3.82 -10.43
CA LEU A 320 0.17 4.63 -11.14
C LEU A 320 0.68 6.05 -11.37
N LEU A 321 1.16 6.70 -10.31
CA LEU A 321 1.67 8.08 -10.37
C LEU A 321 2.91 8.20 -11.26
N PHE A 322 3.84 7.25 -11.14
CA PHE A 322 5.06 7.16 -11.94
C PHE A 322 4.74 7.08 -13.42
N HIS A 323 3.81 6.18 -13.80
CA HIS A 323 3.40 6.04 -15.18
C HIS A 323 2.70 7.32 -15.70
N CYS A 324 1.79 7.93 -14.94
CA CYS A 324 1.19 9.21 -15.30
C CYS A 324 2.24 10.31 -15.53
N LYS A 325 3.26 10.39 -14.66
CA LYS A 325 4.35 11.37 -14.78
C LYS A 325 5.21 11.12 -16.02
N HIS A 326 5.50 9.85 -16.31
CA HIS A 326 6.20 9.45 -17.53
C HIS A 326 5.43 9.88 -18.79
N VAL A 327 4.12 9.60 -18.87
CA VAL A 327 3.28 10.00 -20.02
C VAL A 327 3.27 11.52 -20.19
N SER A 328 3.06 12.28 -19.11
CA SER A 328 3.09 13.75 -19.13
C SER A 328 4.43 14.25 -19.69
N ARG A 329 5.54 13.65 -19.28
CA ARG A 329 6.88 14.00 -19.73
C ARG A 329 7.12 13.72 -21.22
N GLN A 330 6.69 12.56 -21.71
CA GLN A 330 6.82 12.22 -23.13
C GLN A 330 6.00 13.17 -24.01
N LEU A 331 4.80 13.55 -23.57
CA LEU A 331 3.98 14.55 -24.24
C LEU A 331 4.64 15.94 -24.21
N CYS A 332 5.24 16.35 -23.09
CA CYS A 332 6.01 17.60 -23.01
C CYS A 332 7.20 17.61 -23.99
N GLN A 333 7.93 16.49 -24.10
CA GLN A 333 9.02 16.34 -25.06
C GLN A 333 8.52 16.44 -26.50
N ALA A 334 7.41 15.75 -26.83
CA ALA A 334 6.77 15.85 -28.14
C ALA A 334 6.32 17.29 -28.46
N TRP A 335 5.77 18.00 -27.47
CA TRP A 335 5.36 19.39 -27.61
C TRP A 335 6.56 20.34 -27.84
N GLN A 336 7.66 20.17 -27.11
CA GLN A 336 8.88 20.96 -27.28
C GLN A 336 9.44 20.81 -28.71
N ILE A 337 9.50 19.57 -29.20
CA ILE A 337 9.89 19.26 -30.57
C ILE A 337 8.97 20.04 -31.52
N GLN A 338 7.64 19.85 -31.43
CA GLN A 338 6.67 20.55 -32.29
C GLN A 338 6.82 22.08 -32.28
N GLN A 339 7.14 22.69 -31.13
CA GLN A 339 7.34 24.13 -31.02
C GLN A 339 8.60 24.60 -31.76
N GLY A 340 9.68 23.82 -31.74
CA GLY A 340 10.89 24.07 -32.54
C GLY A 340 10.58 24.15 -34.04
N PHE A 341 9.68 23.28 -34.53
CA PHE A 341 9.29 23.24 -35.95
C PHE A 341 8.33 24.35 -36.37
N ARG A 342 7.70 25.07 -35.44
CA ARG A 342 6.89 26.25 -35.81
C ARG A 342 7.73 27.36 -36.45
N SER A 343 9.05 27.36 -36.23
CA SER A 343 9.98 28.27 -36.91
C SER A 343 10.14 27.94 -38.40
N VAL A 344 9.88 26.69 -38.82
CA VAL A 344 9.98 26.24 -40.22
C VAL A 344 8.59 26.31 -40.83
N LYS A 345 8.26 27.45 -41.46
CA LYS A 345 6.94 27.79 -42.03
C LYS A 345 6.42 26.87 -43.16
N ILE A 346 7.02 25.70 -43.39
CA ILE A 346 6.78 24.84 -44.56
C ILE A 346 5.61 23.85 -44.34
N LEU A 347 5.15 23.62 -43.10
CA LEU A 347 4.19 22.55 -42.75
C LEU A 347 2.99 23.03 -41.88
N GLY A 348 2.44 24.21 -42.17
CA GLY A 348 1.60 24.99 -41.25
C GLY A 348 0.35 24.32 -40.66
N THR A 349 -0.44 23.57 -41.45
CA THR A 349 -1.74 23.02 -41.00
C THR A 349 -1.64 21.73 -40.15
N PRO A 350 -0.87 20.69 -40.54
CA PRO A 350 -0.80 19.44 -39.78
C PRO A 350 -0.05 19.59 -38.45
N ILE A 351 1.01 20.40 -38.40
CA ILE A 351 1.77 20.65 -37.15
C ILE A 351 0.90 21.40 -36.15
N LEU A 352 0.10 22.37 -36.61
CA LEU A 352 -0.80 23.11 -35.73
C LEU A 352 -1.86 22.18 -35.13
N ARG A 353 -2.49 21.34 -35.95
CA ARG A 353 -3.50 20.37 -35.49
C ARG A 353 -2.91 19.37 -34.49
N SER A 354 -1.72 18.84 -34.79
CA SER A 354 -1.00 17.96 -33.86
C SER A 354 -0.73 18.69 -32.53
N SER A 355 -0.29 19.94 -32.55
CA SER A 355 -0.02 20.69 -31.31
C SER A 355 -1.28 20.96 -30.48
N ILE A 356 -2.46 21.04 -31.10
CA ILE A 356 -3.74 21.14 -30.37
C ILE A 356 -4.08 19.81 -29.70
N LEU A 357 -3.91 18.69 -30.42
CA LEU A 357 -4.10 17.35 -29.85
C LEU A 357 -3.16 17.10 -28.67
N CYS A 358 -1.87 17.45 -28.81
CA CYS A 358 -0.89 17.35 -27.74
C CYS A 358 -1.29 18.18 -26.50
N ARG A 359 -1.82 19.39 -26.70
CA ARG A 359 -2.34 20.22 -25.60
C ARG A 359 -3.54 19.59 -24.91
N SER A 360 -4.44 18.98 -25.66
CA SER A 360 -5.60 18.26 -25.11
C SER A 360 -5.16 17.06 -24.26
N MET A 361 -4.27 16.22 -24.79
CA MET A 361 -3.68 15.09 -24.08
C MET A 361 -2.92 15.53 -22.82
N LEU A 362 -2.13 16.61 -22.91
CA LEU A 362 -1.44 17.19 -21.75
C LEU A 362 -2.41 17.70 -20.69
N LYS A 363 -3.50 18.38 -21.10
CA LYS A 363 -4.55 18.82 -20.18
C LYS A 363 -5.15 17.63 -19.45
N PHE A 364 -5.50 16.57 -20.17
CA PHE A 364 -6.04 15.34 -19.58
C PHE A 364 -5.08 14.72 -18.55
N VAL A 365 -3.81 14.47 -18.91
CA VAL A 365 -2.85 13.83 -18.00
C VAL A 365 -2.53 14.72 -16.81
N ASN A 366 -2.40 16.03 -17.01
CA ASN A 366 -2.12 16.97 -15.92
C ASN A 366 -3.33 17.12 -14.98
N SER A 367 -4.56 17.15 -15.52
CA SER A 367 -5.79 17.11 -14.71
C SER A 367 -5.89 15.83 -13.89
N LEU A 368 -5.57 14.68 -14.49
CA LEU A 368 -5.54 13.39 -13.78
C LEU A 368 -4.47 13.39 -12.67
N LEU A 369 -3.26 13.88 -12.96
CA LEU A 369 -2.19 13.98 -11.97
C LEU A 369 -2.58 14.92 -10.83
N HIS A 370 -3.18 16.07 -11.15
CA HIS A 370 -3.64 17.04 -10.15
C HIS A 370 -4.70 16.45 -9.23
N TYR A 371 -5.68 15.75 -9.79
CA TYR A 371 -6.68 15.02 -9.02
C TYR A 371 -6.03 14.00 -8.07
N LEU A 372 -5.13 13.16 -8.58
CA LEU A 372 -4.48 12.13 -7.78
C LEU A 372 -3.66 12.73 -6.62
N THR A 373 -2.88 13.80 -6.88
CA THR A 373 -2.01 14.36 -5.84
C THR A 373 -2.74 15.30 -4.89
N PHE A 374 -3.51 16.27 -5.39
CA PHE A 374 -4.07 17.36 -4.57
C PHE A 374 -5.47 17.07 -4.02
N GLU A 375 -6.32 16.35 -4.75
CA GLU A 375 -7.69 16.05 -4.29
C GLU A 375 -7.73 14.75 -3.46
N VAL A 376 -6.93 13.75 -3.84
CA VAL A 376 -6.95 12.44 -3.17
C VAL A 376 -5.84 12.31 -2.13
N LEU A 377 -4.57 12.41 -2.52
CA LEU A 377 -3.47 12.05 -1.62
C LEU A 377 -3.25 13.08 -0.50
N GLU A 378 -3.24 14.37 -0.83
CA GLU A 378 -2.94 15.43 0.15
C GLU A 378 -3.99 15.57 1.28
N PRO A 379 -5.31 15.58 1.01
CA PRO A 379 -6.31 15.73 2.06
C PRO A 379 -6.38 14.49 2.96
N ASN A 380 -6.25 13.30 2.37
CA ASN A 380 -6.21 12.05 3.12
C ASN A 380 -4.97 11.97 4.01
N TRP A 381 -3.82 12.44 3.53
CA TRP A 381 -2.61 12.52 4.35
C TRP A 381 -2.78 13.45 5.54
N HIS A 382 -3.35 14.64 5.33
CA HIS A 382 -3.62 15.58 6.43
C HIS A 382 -4.58 14.98 7.46
N SER A 383 -5.64 14.31 7.02
CA SER A 383 -6.58 13.60 7.90
C SER A 383 -5.89 12.51 8.70
N MET A 384 -5.04 11.70 8.05
CA MET A 384 -4.24 10.67 8.73
C MET A 384 -3.29 11.30 9.75
N HIS A 385 -2.54 12.33 9.36
CA HIS A 385 -1.55 12.98 10.21
C HIS A 385 -2.20 13.60 11.46
N GLY A 386 -3.34 14.27 11.31
CA GLY A 386 -4.10 14.81 12.44
C GLY A 386 -4.58 13.71 13.40
N ARG A 387 -5.14 12.62 12.87
CA ARG A 387 -5.58 11.48 13.69
C ARG A 387 -4.42 10.75 14.38
N LEU A 388 -3.27 10.68 13.72
CA LEU A 388 -2.07 10.02 14.23
C LEU A 388 -1.46 10.75 15.43
N GLN A 389 -1.60 12.08 15.49
CA GLN A 389 -1.22 12.88 16.65
C GLN A 389 -2.10 12.58 17.87
N THR A 390 -3.39 12.29 17.66
CA THR A 390 -4.34 11.99 18.75
C THR A 390 -4.36 10.52 19.21
N ALA A 391 -3.68 9.62 18.49
CA ALA A 391 -3.71 8.19 18.78
C ALA A 391 -2.99 7.86 20.10
N ARG A 392 -3.61 7.00 20.91
CA ARG A 392 -3.12 6.59 22.24
C ARG A 392 -2.53 5.18 22.25
N SER A 393 -2.91 4.34 21.29
CA SER A 393 -2.43 2.96 21.17
C SER A 393 -1.83 2.69 19.79
N ILE A 394 -0.99 1.65 19.69
CA ILE A 394 -0.39 1.25 18.41
C ILE A 394 -1.41 0.60 17.49
N ASP A 395 -2.37 -0.14 18.03
CA ASP A 395 -3.48 -0.68 17.24
C ASP A 395 -4.28 0.43 16.56
N GLU A 396 -4.54 1.55 17.26
CA GLU A 396 -5.16 2.72 16.64
C GLU A 396 -4.29 3.28 15.51
N VAL A 397 -2.97 3.37 15.69
CA VAL A 397 -2.05 3.82 14.63
C VAL A 397 -2.12 2.92 13.40
N ILE A 398 -2.10 1.61 13.59
CA ILE A 398 -2.20 0.62 12.51
C ILE A 398 -3.54 0.78 11.79
N GLN A 399 -4.65 0.88 12.52
CA GLN A 399 -5.99 1.05 11.95
C GLN A 399 -6.12 2.37 11.17
N ILE A 400 -5.60 3.48 11.70
CA ILE A 400 -5.61 4.78 11.03
C ILE A 400 -4.82 4.70 9.72
N HIS A 401 -3.65 4.06 9.74
CA HIS A 401 -2.79 3.90 8.57
C HIS A 401 -3.41 2.97 7.52
N ASP A 402 -4.00 1.84 7.92
CA ASP A 402 -4.68 0.93 7.00
C ASP A 402 -5.93 1.57 6.38
N PHE A 403 -6.70 2.32 7.16
CA PHE A 403 -7.84 3.09 6.67
C PHE A 403 -7.42 4.14 5.64
N PHE A 404 -6.34 4.89 5.91
CA PHE A 404 -5.76 5.84 4.97
C PHE A 404 -5.40 5.17 3.64
N LEU A 405 -4.66 4.05 3.70
CA LEU A 405 -4.23 3.33 2.51
C LEU A 405 -5.40 2.76 1.70
N GLN A 406 -6.39 2.17 2.37
CA GLN A 406 -7.60 1.66 1.70
C GLN A 406 -8.37 2.79 1.01
N LYS A 407 -8.51 3.93 1.68
CA LYS A 407 -9.17 5.12 1.12
C LYS A 407 -8.41 5.65 -0.10
N CYS A 408 -7.08 5.79 -0.02
CA CYS A 408 -6.26 6.22 -1.15
C CYS A 408 -6.32 5.25 -2.34
N LEU A 409 -6.26 3.93 -2.10
CA LEU A 409 -6.38 2.95 -3.19
C LEU A 409 -7.71 3.05 -3.91
N LYS A 410 -8.79 3.25 -3.15
CA LYS A 410 -10.14 3.42 -3.68
C LYS A 410 -10.26 4.68 -4.53
N GLU A 411 -9.87 5.81 -3.97
CA GLU A 411 -9.97 7.13 -4.61
C GLU A 411 -8.98 7.31 -5.77
N CYS A 412 -7.85 6.60 -5.79
CA CYS A 412 -6.92 6.56 -6.93
C CYS A 412 -7.40 5.68 -8.11
N LEU A 413 -8.66 5.23 -8.12
CA LEU A 413 -9.27 4.36 -9.15
C LEU A 413 -8.70 2.94 -9.24
N LEU A 414 -7.80 2.55 -8.34
CA LEU A 414 -7.14 1.23 -8.41
C LEU A 414 -8.10 0.09 -8.07
N LEU A 415 -9.16 0.37 -7.32
CA LEU A 415 -10.20 -0.62 -6.98
C LEU A 415 -11.34 -0.70 -8.03
N LEU A 416 -11.31 0.16 -9.06
CA LEU A 416 -12.34 0.23 -10.11
C LEU A 416 -11.75 -0.24 -11.45
N PRO A 417 -11.73 -1.55 -11.74
CA PRO A 417 -11.03 -2.10 -12.90
C PRO A 417 -11.55 -1.55 -14.23
N GLU A 418 -12.85 -1.30 -14.37
CA GLU A 418 -13.44 -0.73 -15.58
C GLU A 418 -12.88 0.67 -15.92
N LEU A 419 -12.75 1.53 -14.91
CA LEU A 419 -12.20 2.88 -15.08
C LEU A 419 -10.69 2.84 -15.30
N LEU A 420 -9.98 2.01 -14.53
CA LEU A 420 -8.55 1.84 -14.67
C LEU A 420 -8.17 1.36 -16.07
N MET A 421 -8.90 0.39 -16.63
CA MET A 421 -8.68 -0.08 -18.01
C MET A 421 -8.81 1.06 -19.03
N LYS A 422 -9.83 1.92 -18.91
CA LYS A 422 -10.03 3.07 -19.81
C LYS A 422 -8.92 4.10 -19.66
N VAL A 423 -8.51 4.40 -18.43
CA VAL A 423 -7.41 5.33 -18.13
C VAL A 423 -6.08 4.81 -18.67
N GLU A 424 -5.79 3.51 -18.54
CA GLU A 424 -4.58 2.89 -19.12
C GLU A 424 -4.62 2.90 -20.65
N LYS A 425 -5.78 2.64 -21.29
CA LYS A 425 -5.93 2.79 -22.75
C LYS A 425 -5.64 4.22 -23.22
N LEU A 426 -6.17 5.23 -22.53
CA LEU A 426 -5.92 6.64 -22.83
C LEU A 426 -4.43 7.00 -22.69
N LYS A 427 -3.75 6.50 -21.66
CA LYS A 427 -2.30 6.69 -21.47
C LYS A 427 -1.50 6.03 -22.59
N ALA A 428 -1.86 4.81 -22.99
CA ALA A 428 -1.20 4.10 -24.08
C ALA A 428 -1.34 4.87 -25.41
N LEU A 429 -2.53 5.41 -25.73
CA LEU A 429 -2.73 6.27 -26.90
C LEU A 429 -1.84 7.52 -26.85
N CYS A 430 -1.73 8.17 -25.67
CA CYS A 430 -0.84 9.31 -25.48
C CYS A 430 0.64 8.97 -25.75
N LEU A 431 1.10 7.81 -25.30
CA LEU A 431 2.47 7.34 -25.53
C LEU A 431 2.74 6.98 -27.00
N GLN A 432 1.79 6.29 -27.65
CA GLN A 432 1.89 5.97 -29.08
C GLN A 432 1.94 7.24 -29.93
N TYR A 433 1.12 8.24 -29.60
CA TYR A 433 1.14 9.55 -30.21
C TYR A 433 2.50 10.26 -30.02
N ALA A 434 3.01 10.31 -28.79
CA ALA A 434 4.29 10.95 -28.49
C ALA A 434 5.45 10.28 -29.25
N THR A 435 5.49 8.95 -29.28
CA THR A 435 6.52 8.17 -30.01
C THR A 435 6.44 8.41 -31.51
N SER A 436 5.22 8.42 -32.07
CA SER A 436 4.99 8.69 -33.50
C SER A 436 5.53 10.05 -33.89
N ILE A 437 5.29 11.08 -33.06
CA ILE A 437 5.80 12.43 -33.31
C ILE A 437 7.32 12.51 -33.20
N GLN A 438 7.90 11.84 -32.20
CA GLN A 438 9.34 11.79 -32.03
C GLN A 438 10.05 11.11 -33.22
N LEU A 439 9.42 10.14 -33.90
CA LEU A 439 9.98 9.46 -35.07
C LEU A 439 9.73 10.21 -36.40
N LEU A 440 8.55 10.80 -36.55
CA LEU A 440 8.13 11.44 -37.80
C LEU A 440 8.85 12.77 -38.04
N ILE A 441 9.13 13.52 -36.98
CA ILE A 441 9.68 14.87 -37.11
C ILE A 441 11.16 14.90 -37.56
N PRO A 442 12.07 14.07 -37.02
CA PRO A 442 13.45 13.99 -37.52
C PRO A 442 13.55 13.51 -38.98
N SER A 443 12.63 12.65 -39.41
CA SER A 443 12.57 12.18 -40.81
C SER A 443 12.27 13.32 -41.79
N ILE A 444 11.46 14.29 -41.36
CA ILE A 444 11.15 15.51 -42.14
C ILE A 444 12.38 16.45 -42.18
N GLU A 445 13.18 16.52 -41.11
CA GLU A 445 14.43 17.28 -41.10
C GLU A 445 15.47 16.72 -42.07
N VAL A 446 15.66 15.40 -42.10
CA VAL A 446 16.58 14.75 -43.06
C VAL A 446 16.14 15.07 -44.50
N ALA A 447 14.85 14.93 -44.81
CA ALA A 447 14.31 15.27 -46.12
C ALA A 447 14.45 16.78 -46.46
N ALA A 448 14.23 17.67 -45.49
CA ALA A 448 14.36 19.12 -45.67
C ALA A 448 15.83 19.60 -45.73
N ALA A 449 16.76 18.90 -45.08
CA ALA A 449 18.19 19.18 -45.15
C ALA A 449 18.82 18.66 -46.45
N GLU A 450 18.40 17.47 -46.91
CA GLU A 450 18.81 16.91 -48.19
C GLU A 450 18.39 17.80 -49.37
N SER A 451 17.17 18.34 -49.35
CA SER A 451 16.70 19.28 -50.39
C SER A 451 17.48 20.59 -50.44
N LYS A 452 17.93 21.12 -49.28
CA LYS A 452 18.82 22.31 -49.23
C LYS A 452 20.22 22.00 -49.78
N SER A 453 20.76 20.82 -49.52
CA SER A 453 22.10 20.41 -49.99
C SER A 453 22.22 20.26 -51.52
N LYS A 454 21.13 19.83 -52.19
CA LYS A 454 21.08 19.70 -53.66
C LYS A 454 20.91 21.02 -54.42
N SER A 455 20.64 22.13 -53.72
CA SER A 455 20.43 23.44 -54.36
C SER A 455 21.72 24.11 -54.88
N GLY A 456 22.90 23.59 -54.52
CA GLY A 456 24.22 24.18 -54.81
C GLY A 456 24.89 23.85 -56.14
N SER A 457 24.35 22.98 -57.02
CA SER A 457 25.00 22.65 -58.30
C SER A 457 24.02 22.50 -59.48
N SER A 458 24.13 23.45 -60.42
CA SER A 458 23.70 23.50 -61.84
C SER A 458 22.74 22.44 -62.43
N ARG A 459 21.54 22.88 -62.89
CA ARG A 459 20.93 22.71 -64.24
C ARG A 459 19.41 22.99 -64.22
N ALA A 460 18.99 24.09 -64.85
CA ALA A 460 17.68 24.71 -64.68
C ALA A 460 16.50 24.12 -65.50
N ARG A 461 16.68 23.00 -66.22
CA ARG A 461 15.60 22.44 -67.09
C ARG A 461 15.06 21.07 -66.66
N ALA A 462 15.82 20.29 -65.87
CA ALA A 462 15.35 19.06 -65.21
C ALA A 462 14.76 19.31 -63.80
N LYS A 463 14.96 20.51 -63.23
CA LYS A 463 14.47 20.91 -61.91
C LYS A 463 12.95 20.93 -61.77
N ARG A 464 12.19 21.24 -62.83
CA ARG A 464 10.71 21.36 -62.74
C ARG A 464 9.97 20.02 -62.58
N SER A 465 10.55 18.91 -63.01
CA SER A 465 9.97 17.57 -62.78
C SER A 465 10.42 17.00 -61.43
N GLN A 466 11.69 17.19 -61.04
CA GLN A 466 12.19 16.79 -59.72
C GLN A 466 11.57 17.60 -58.57
N ASP A 467 11.40 18.92 -58.70
CA ASP A 467 10.69 19.74 -57.69
C ASP A 467 9.22 19.33 -57.58
N ARG A 468 8.57 18.90 -58.67
CA ARG A 468 7.19 18.40 -58.65
C ARG A 468 7.09 17.05 -57.95
N ASP A 469 8.00 16.12 -58.23
CA ASP A 469 8.03 14.82 -57.59
C ASP A 469 8.42 14.91 -56.10
N GLU A 470 9.33 15.82 -55.72
CA GLU A 470 9.67 16.10 -54.32
C GLU A 470 8.53 16.81 -53.58
N GLN A 471 7.84 17.77 -54.22
CA GLN A 471 6.62 18.39 -53.66
C GLN A 471 5.46 17.41 -53.54
N LEU A 472 5.31 16.47 -54.48
CA LEU A 472 4.31 15.40 -54.44
C LEU A 472 4.62 14.38 -53.33
N LYS A 473 5.90 14.05 -53.10
CA LYS A 473 6.33 13.20 -51.98
C LYS A 473 6.07 13.88 -50.64
N LEU A 474 6.51 15.13 -50.47
CA LEU A 474 6.23 15.93 -49.26
C LEU A 474 4.72 16.14 -49.04
N ALA A 475 3.93 16.32 -50.10
CA ALA A 475 2.47 16.40 -50.01
C ALA A 475 1.85 15.06 -49.61
N SER A 476 2.34 13.93 -50.15
CA SER A 476 1.87 12.59 -49.77
C SER A 476 2.21 12.25 -48.32
N GLU A 477 3.41 12.59 -47.86
CA GLU A 477 3.85 12.43 -46.46
C GLU A 477 3.03 13.32 -45.52
N ASN A 478 2.70 14.55 -45.94
CA ASN A 478 1.80 15.43 -45.20
C ASN A 478 0.37 14.89 -45.11
N VAL A 479 -0.14 14.23 -46.15
CA VAL A 479 -1.47 13.60 -46.15
C VAL A 479 -1.48 12.40 -45.21
N VAL A 480 -0.45 11.54 -45.25
CA VAL A 480 -0.31 10.39 -44.35
C VAL A 480 -0.16 10.84 -42.88
N MET A 481 0.62 11.88 -42.62
CA MET A 481 0.77 12.52 -41.31
C MET A 481 -0.57 13.07 -40.80
N SER A 482 -1.29 13.79 -41.65
CA SER A 482 -2.61 14.35 -41.31
C SER A 482 -3.64 13.26 -41.02
N GLN A 483 -3.66 12.18 -41.80
CA GLN A 483 -4.54 11.03 -41.57
C GLN A 483 -4.20 10.31 -40.26
N SER A 484 -2.91 10.16 -39.93
CA SER A 484 -2.48 9.53 -38.68
C SER A 484 -2.85 10.37 -37.46
N ILE A 485 -2.67 11.69 -37.53
CA ILE A 485 -3.10 12.63 -36.46
C ILE A 485 -4.62 12.60 -36.29
N LEU A 486 -5.39 12.55 -37.39
CA LEU A 486 -6.85 12.46 -37.35
C LEU A 486 -7.33 11.15 -36.71
N LYS A 487 -6.66 10.03 -36.97
CA LYS A 487 -6.94 8.74 -36.31
C LYS A 487 -6.74 8.87 -34.80
N PHE A 488 -5.58 9.35 -34.36
CA PHE A 488 -5.31 9.56 -32.93
C PHE A 488 -6.30 10.51 -32.26
N GLU A 489 -6.69 11.60 -32.95
CA GLU A 489 -7.71 12.53 -32.44
C GLU A 489 -9.07 11.87 -32.28
N SER A 490 -9.50 11.07 -33.27
CA SER A 490 -10.78 10.36 -33.22
C SER A 490 -10.81 9.28 -32.14
N GLU A 491 -9.75 8.49 -32.00
CA GLU A 491 -9.63 7.43 -31.01
C GLU A 491 -9.55 8.01 -29.59
N PHE A 492 -8.74 9.06 -29.39
CA PHE A 492 -8.63 9.73 -28.10
C PHE A 492 -9.95 10.35 -27.66
N ASN A 493 -10.63 11.06 -28.57
CA ASN A 493 -11.92 11.66 -28.25
C ASN A 493 -13.01 10.60 -28.01
N ALA A 494 -13.01 9.49 -28.76
CA ALA A 494 -13.94 8.39 -28.54
C ALA A 494 -13.74 7.75 -27.15
N GLU A 495 -12.50 7.49 -26.74
CA GLU A 495 -12.22 6.93 -25.43
C GLU A 495 -12.46 7.92 -24.29
N LEU A 496 -12.18 9.21 -24.50
CA LEU A 496 -12.51 10.26 -23.53
C LEU A 496 -14.03 10.35 -23.32
N GLN A 497 -14.81 10.31 -24.41
CA GLN A 497 -16.28 10.29 -24.35
C GLN A 497 -16.82 8.96 -23.78
N SER A 498 -16.08 7.86 -23.89
CA SER A 498 -16.43 6.57 -23.26
C SER A 498 -16.20 6.61 -21.74
N LEU A 499 -15.22 7.39 -21.27
CA LEU A 499 -14.86 7.54 -19.86
C LEU A 499 -15.94 8.33 -19.09
N VAL A 500 -16.46 9.41 -19.65
CA VAL A 500 -17.45 10.31 -19.03
C VAL A 500 -18.72 9.59 -18.50
N PRO A 501 -19.44 8.76 -19.28
CA PRO A 501 -20.63 8.07 -18.80
C PRO A 501 -20.31 6.99 -17.77
N THR A 502 -19.09 6.45 -17.80
CA THR A 502 -18.64 5.45 -16.81
C THR A 502 -18.34 6.14 -15.49
N LEU A 503 -17.68 7.30 -15.55
CA LEU A 503 -17.44 8.18 -14.41
C LEU A 503 -18.75 8.70 -13.82
N SER A 504 -19.72 9.13 -14.63
CA SER A 504 -21.01 9.62 -14.13
C SER A 504 -21.85 8.50 -13.49
N LYS A 505 -21.83 7.29 -14.04
CA LYS A 505 -22.46 6.11 -13.44
C LYS A 505 -21.80 5.71 -12.11
N SER A 506 -20.46 5.72 -12.03
CA SER A 506 -19.73 5.45 -10.79
C SER A 506 -19.83 6.61 -9.78
N SER A 507 -20.03 7.83 -10.26
CA SER A 507 -20.17 9.04 -9.45
C SER A 507 -21.48 9.09 -8.67
N GLN A 508 -22.52 8.36 -9.10
CA GLN A 508 -23.75 8.20 -8.33
C GLN A 508 -23.53 7.33 -7.09
N ALA A 509 -22.53 6.43 -7.13
CA ALA A 509 -22.16 5.62 -5.98
C ALA A 509 -21.17 6.34 -5.06
N GLU A 510 -20.26 7.16 -5.62
CA GLU A 510 -19.13 7.72 -4.86
C GLU A 510 -18.84 9.20 -5.21
N PRO A 511 -18.95 10.12 -4.24
CA PRO A 511 -18.95 11.57 -4.48
C PRO A 511 -17.57 12.14 -4.87
N TYR A 512 -16.48 11.42 -4.65
CA TYR A 512 -15.14 11.88 -5.02
C TYR A 512 -14.85 11.77 -6.53
N LEU A 513 -15.68 11.03 -7.28
CA LEU A 513 -15.58 10.86 -8.73
C LEU A 513 -16.24 12.01 -9.51
N THR A 514 -17.14 12.79 -8.88
CA THR A 514 -17.67 14.03 -9.47
C THR A 514 -16.55 15.05 -9.70
N HIS A 515 -15.66 15.19 -8.71
CA HIS A 515 -14.51 16.08 -8.76
C HIS A 515 -13.52 15.67 -9.85
N LEU A 516 -13.30 14.35 -10.03
CA LEU A 516 -12.52 13.83 -11.15
C LEU A 516 -13.18 14.18 -12.49
N ALA A 517 -14.49 13.95 -12.63
CA ALA A 517 -15.23 14.28 -13.84
C ALA A 517 -15.14 15.79 -14.15
N GLN A 518 -15.27 16.65 -13.14
CA GLN A 518 -15.10 18.10 -13.26
C GLN A 518 -13.67 18.49 -13.65
N CYS A 519 -12.64 17.88 -13.05
CA CYS A 519 -11.23 18.15 -13.36
C CYS A 519 -10.83 17.70 -14.77
N ILE A 520 -11.35 16.56 -15.24
CA ILE A 520 -11.04 16.02 -16.57
C ILE A 520 -11.81 16.78 -17.66
N LEU A 521 -13.07 17.13 -17.43
CA LEU A 521 -13.90 17.84 -18.42
C LEU A 521 -13.64 19.35 -18.43
N GLY A 522 -13.10 19.92 -17.34
CA GLY A 522 -12.88 21.36 -17.22
C GLY A 522 -14.16 22.18 -17.33
N VAL A 523 -15.30 21.54 -17.07
CA VAL A 523 -16.65 22.11 -17.14
C VAL A 523 -17.28 21.81 -15.79
N GLY A 524 -17.62 22.88 -15.05
CA GLY A 524 -18.59 22.75 -13.98
C GLY A 524 -19.81 22.06 -14.57
N ILE A 525 -20.26 20.98 -13.96
CA ILE A 525 -21.55 20.40 -14.29
C ILE A 525 -22.58 21.42 -13.77
N ASP A 526 -22.78 22.50 -14.52
CA ASP A 526 -23.94 23.35 -14.40
C ASP A 526 -25.05 22.64 -15.18
N GLN A 527 -25.74 21.74 -14.48
CA GLN A 527 -27.19 21.59 -14.58
C GLN A 527 -27.78 21.44 -13.19
#